data_AF-A0A662RSE1-F1
#
_entry.id   AF-A0A662RSE1-F1
#
_cell.length_a   1.000
_cell.length_b   1.000
_cell.length_c   1.000
_cell.angle_alpha   90.00
_cell.angle_beta   90.00
_cell.angle_gamma   90.00
#
_symmetry.space_group_name_H-M   'P 1'
#
loop_
_entity.id
_entity.type
_entity.pdbx_description
1 polymer ?
#
loop_
_entity_poly.entity_id
_entity_poly.type
_entity_poly.pdbx_seq_one_letter_code
_entity_poly.pdbx_strand_id
1 'polypeptide(L)'
;NVIKYKLMAFAVSAFFTGIAGALEIHHFGYITPEVYGMDISFWPILYSISGGLFTVSGPILGTIVITFIWEVLRAFGLMYERFILIGVILVLIVIFLPKGLVSVPEKIKSKLQL
;
A
#
# COMPACT_ATOMS: atom_id res chain seq x y z
N ASN A 1 21.48 -20.09 -3.55
CA ASN A 1 21.78 -19.33 -2.32
C ASN A 1 20.62 -18.39 -1.99
N VAL A 2 19.65 -18.83 -1.18
CA VAL A 2 18.43 -18.06 -0.84
C VAL A 2 18.73 -16.86 0.09
N ILE A 3 19.72 -17.01 0.97
CA ILE A 3 20.11 -15.97 1.94
C ILE A 3 20.59 -14.71 1.22
N LYS A 4 21.39 -14.85 0.15
CA LYS A 4 21.87 -13.71 -0.64
C LYS A 4 20.72 -12.90 -1.25
N TYR A 5 19.70 -13.55 -1.81
CA TYR A 5 18.56 -12.85 -2.40
C TYR A 5 17.71 -12.15 -1.34
N LYS A 6 17.47 -12.79 -0.19
CA LYS A 6 16.75 -12.14 0.93
C LYS A 6 17.51 -10.92 1.47
N LEU A 7 18.83 -11.04 1.62
CA LEU A 7 19.68 -9.94 2.07
C LEU A 7 19.70 -8.79 1.06
N MET A 8 19.78 -9.09 -0.24
CA MET A 8 19.70 -8.06 -1.29
C MET A 8 18.33 -7.37 -1.30
N ALA A 9 17.24 -8.11 -1.20
CA ALA A 9 15.89 -7.53 -1.15
C ALA A 9 15.71 -6.63 0.08
N PHE A 10 16.22 -7.06 1.24
CA PHE A 10 16.22 -6.26 2.47
C PHE A 10 17.06 -4.99 2.31
N ALA A 11 18.29 -5.09 1.80
CA ALA A 11 19.19 -3.95 1.60
C ALA A 11 18.59 -2.91 0.64
N VAL A 12 17.99 -3.35 -0.47
CA VAL A 12 17.31 -2.46 -1.43
C VAL A 12 16.11 -1.77 -0.77
N SER A 13 15.30 -2.52 -0.01
CA SER A 13 14.15 -1.95 0.69
C SER A 13 14.59 -0.90 1.73
N ALA A 14 15.58 -1.24 2.56
CA ALA A 14 16.13 -0.35 3.58
C ALA A 14 16.73 0.94 2.98
N PHE A 15 17.39 0.84 1.82
CA PHE A 15 17.93 1.99 1.11
C PHE A 15 16.84 2.99 0.72
N PHE A 16 15.76 2.53 0.07
CA PHE A 16 14.64 3.40 -0.31
C PHE A 16 13.88 3.94 0.90
N THR A 17 13.64 3.12 1.93
CA THR A 17 13.00 3.57 3.16
C THR A 17 13.82 4.65 3.87
N GLY A 18 15.14 4.52 3.91
CA GLY A 18 16.03 5.52 4.50
C GLY A 18 15.98 6.86 3.76
N ILE A 19 15.95 6.83 2.43
CA ILE A 19 15.78 8.04 1.60
C ILE A 19 14.42 8.69 1.85
N ALA A 20 13.35 7.90 1.86
CA ALA A 20 12.00 8.40 2.10
C ALA A 20 11.88 9.10 3.48
N GLY A 21 12.42 8.49 4.53
CA GLY A 21 12.40 9.09 5.87
C GLY A 21 13.24 10.38 5.97
N ALA A 22 14.40 10.43 5.30
CA ALA A 22 15.20 11.66 5.26
C ALA A 22 14.47 12.81 4.54
N LEU A 23 13.79 12.51 3.44
CA LEU A 23 12.96 13.48 2.70
C LEU A 23 11.76 13.95 3.53
N GLU A 24 11.12 13.04 4.24
CA GLU A 24 9.95 13.33 5.08
C GLU A 24 10.29 14.31 6.21
N ILE A 25 11.37 14.08 6.96
CA ILE A 25 11.82 14.98 8.02
C ILE A 25 12.19 16.35 7.45
N HIS A 26 12.83 16.38 6.27
CA HIS A 26 13.13 17.64 5.60
C HIS A 26 11.87 18.39 5.15
N HIS A 27 10.83 17.67 4.74
CA HIS A 27 9.56 18.25 4.32
C HIS A 27 8.77 18.86 5.48
N PHE A 28 8.67 18.15 6.61
CA PHE A 28 7.93 18.63 7.78
C PHE A 28 8.70 19.67 8.60
N GLY A 29 10.04 19.63 8.59
CA GLY A 29 10.90 20.60 9.27
C GLY A 29 10.99 20.42 10.79
N TYR A 30 10.27 19.44 11.36
CA TYR A 30 10.34 19.05 12.77
C TYR A 30 9.98 17.57 12.91
N ILE A 31 10.39 16.96 14.02
CA ILE A 31 10.08 15.56 14.34
C ILE A 31 9.42 15.50 15.72
N THR A 32 8.24 14.87 15.80
CA THR A 32 7.64 14.48 17.07
C THR A 32 7.37 12.97 17.09
N PRO A 33 7.41 12.32 18.28
CA PRO A 33 7.16 10.89 18.38
C PRO A 33 5.77 10.47 17.90
N GLU A 34 4.78 11.37 17.88
CA GLU A 34 3.44 11.04 17.40
C GLU A 34 3.38 10.75 15.88
N VAL A 35 4.27 11.34 15.08
CA VAL A 35 4.26 11.19 13.60
C VAL A 35 4.70 9.79 13.17
N TYR A 36 5.50 9.11 14.00
CA TYR A 36 5.98 7.74 13.76
C TYR A 36 5.23 6.72 14.63
N GLY A 37 3.95 6.98 14.90
CA GLY A 37 3.07 6.11 15.68
C GLY A 37 2.76 4.79 14.99
N MET A 38 1.82 4.02 15.57
CA MET A 38 1.41 2.72 15.00
C MET A 38 0.70 2.87 13.64
N ASP A 39 0.14 4.04 13.37
CA ASP A 39 -0.62 4.40 12.18
C ASP A 39 0.21 4.34 10.89
N ILE A 40 1.48 4.74 10.91
CA ILE A 40 2.37 4.62 9.74
C ILE A 40 2.65 3.16 9.35
N SER A 41 2.63 2.23 10.31
CA SER A 41 2.87 0.80 10.05
C SER A 41 1.70 0.12 9.33
N PHE A 42 0.50 0.72 9.38
CA PHE A 42 -0.68 0.20 8.71
C PHE A 42 -0.59 0.33 7.19
N TRP A 43 -0.01 1.43 6.69
CA TRP A 43 0.03 1.73 5.25
C TRP A 43 0.75 0.67 4.41
N PRO A 44 1.97 0.21 4.75
CA PRO A 44 2.62 -0.86 4.00
C PRO A 44 1.81 -2.16 3.94
N ILE A 45 1.10 -2.50 5.02
CA ILE A 45 0.25 -3.69 5.11
C ILE A 45 -0.97 -3.50 4.21
N LEU A 46 -1.63 -2.35 4.29
CA LEU A 46 -2.77 -1.97 3.46
C LEU A 46 -2.43 -2.08 1.97
N TYR A 47 -1.32 -1.48 1.53
CA TYR A 47 -0.91 -1.52 0.13
C TYR A 47 -0.61 -2.96 -0.33
N SER A 48 0.09 -3.73 0.50
CA SER A 48 0.48 -5.11 0.17
C SER A 48 -0.73 -6.05 0.09
N ILE A 49 -1.67 -5.95 1.03
CA ILE A 49 -2.90 -6.76 1.02
C ILE A 49 -3.81 -6.33 -0.13
N SER A 50 -4.01 -5.02 -0.31
CA SER A 50 -4.90 -4.50 -1.35
C SER A 50 -4.41 -4.89 -2.74
N GLY A 51 -3.10 -4.78 -2.97
CA GLY A 51 -2.47 -5.13 -4.23
C GLY A 51 -2.32 -6.64 -4.49
N GLY A 52 -2.02 -7.40 -3.43
CA GLY A 52 -1.84 -8.85 -3.45
C GLY A 52 -0.47 -9.28 -2.90
N LEU A 53 -0.45 -10.09 -1.84
CA LEU A 53 0.77 -10.47 -1.09
C LEU A 53 1.71 -11.43 -1.84
N PHE A 54 1.21 -12.14 -2.84
CA PHE A 54 1.94 -13.26 -3.48
C PHE A 54 2.76 -12.86 -4.69
N THR A 55 2.77 -11.57 -5.06
CA THR A 55 3.45 -11.06 -6.25
C THR A 55 4.22 -9.78 -5.95
N VAL A 56 5.30 -9.51 -6.70
CA VAL A 56 6.06 -8.25 -6.57
C VAL A 56 5.25 -7.07 -7.13
N SER A 57 4.44 -7.31 -8.18
CA SER A 57 3.58 -6.29 -8.79
C SER A 57 2.39 -5.91 -7.92
N GLY A 58 1.94 -6.81 -7.04
CA GLY A 58 0.84 -6.58 -6.11
C GLY A 58 1.03 -5.32 -5.28
N PRO A 59 2.04 -5.25 -4.38
CA PRO A 59 2.27 -4.06 -3.56
C PRO A 59 2.44 -2.77 -4.36
N ILE A 60 3.07 -2.81 -5.55
CA ILE A 60 3.20 -1.64 -6.43
C ILE A 60 1.83 -1.14 -6.86
N LEU A 61 0.97 -2.03 -7.37
CA LEU A 61 -0.37 -1.68 -7.81
C LEU A 61 -1.27 -1.25 -6.65
N GLY A 62 -1.14 -1.91 -5.49
CA GLY A 62 -1.82 -1.55 -4.25
C GLY A 62 -1.45 -0.13 -3.79
N THR A 63 -0.17 0.21 -3.77
CA THR A 63 0.29 1.56 -3.44
C THR A 63 -0.29 2.59 -4.40
N ILE A 64 -0.22 2.36 -5.71
CA ILE A 64 -0.72 3.31 -6.71
C ILE A 64 -2.23 3.55 -6.52
N VAL A 65 -3.02 2.47 -6.45
CA VAL A 65 -4.48 2.56 -6.38
C VAL A 65 -4.94 3.18 -5.07
N ILE A 66 -4.42 2.70 -3.93
CA ILE A 66 -4.86 3.18 -2.62
C ILE A 66 -4.42 4.63 -2.39
N THR A 67 -3.20 5.01 -2.77
CA THR A 67 -2.75 6.41 -2.68
C THR A 67 -3.57 7.32 -3.59
N PHE A 68 -3.90 6.87 -4.80
CA PHE A 68 -4.77 7.65 -5.68
C PHE A 68 -6.17 7.86 -5.07
N ILE A 69 -6.78 6.80 -4.52
CA ILE A 69 -8.05 6.91 -3.82
C ILE A 69 -7.94 7.85 -2.63
N TRP A 70 -6.87 7.75 -1.84
CA TRP A 70 -6.63 8.60 -0.69
C TRP A 70 -6.60 10.09 -1.05
N GLU A 71 -5.87 10.45 -2.12
CA GLU A 71 -5.79 11.84 -2.56
C GLU A 71 -7.09 12.34 -3.21
N VAL A 72 -7.81 11.47 -3.92
CA VAL A 72 -9.14 11.81 -4.44
C VAL A 72 -10.11 12.09 -3.28
N LEU A 73 -10.15 11.24 -2.26
CA LEU A 73 -10.97 11.45 -1.07
C LEU A 73 -10.60 12.76 -0.35
N ARG A 74 -9.30 13.06 -0.25
CA ARG A 74 -8.81 14.33 0.30
C ARG A 74 -9.27 15.53 -0.54
N ALA A 75 -9.22 15.43 -1.88
CA ALA A 75 -9.67 16.49 -2.78
C ALA A 75 -11.17 16.78 -2.66
N PHE A 76 -11.98 15.78 -2.28
CA PHE A 76 -13.41 15.96 -1.97
C PHE A 76 -13.68 16.59 -0.59
N GLY A 77 -12.65 16.97 0.16
CA GLY A 77 -12.78 17.61 1.47
C GLY A 77 -13.02 16.63 2.62
N LEU A 78 -12.92 15.31 2.38
CA LEU A 78 -13.04 14.29 3.42
C LEU A 78 -11.73 14.22 4.20
N MET A 79 -11.76 14.71 5.44
CA MET A 79 -10.56 14.82 6.26
C MET A 79 -10.40 13.62 7.20
N TYR A 80 -11.46 13.26 7.91
CA TYR A 80 -11.46 12.15 8.87
C TYR A 80 -12.18 10.92 8.32
N GLU A 81 -13.20 11.12 7.50
CA GLU A 81 -14.04 10.08 6.93
C GLU A 81 -13.25 9.17 5.99
N ARG A 82 -12.20 9.71 5.34
CA ARG A 82 -11.35 8.96 4.41
C ARG A 82 -10.66 7.75 5.06
N PHE A 83 -10.33 7.80 6.35
CA PHE A 83 -9.74 6.65 7.05
C PHE A 83 -10.72 5.48 7.16
N ILE A 84 -11.98 5.77 7.47
CA ILE A 84 -13.04 4.77 7.54
C ILE A 84 -13.31 4.21 6.14
N LEU A 85 -13.37 5.07 5.12
CA LEU A 85 -13.58 4.65 3.73
C LEU A 85 -12.44 3.73 3.24
N ILE A 86 -11.18 4.04 3.55
CA ILE A 86 -10.05 3.18 3.23
C ILE A 86 -10.18 1.82 3.94
N GLY A 87 -10.57 1.81 5.21
CA GLY A 87 -10.83 0.57 5.96
C GLY A 87 -11.93 -0.28 5.32
N VAL A 88 -13.03 0.34 4.91
CA VAL A 88 -14.12 -0.33 4.18
C VAL A 88 -13.63 -0.88 2.85
N ILE A 89 -12.86 -0.10 2.08
CA ILE A 89 -12.27 -0.54 0.81
C ILE A 89 -11.36 -1.76 1.03
N LEU A 90 -10.52 -1.74 2.06
CA LEU A 90 -9.68 -2.89 2.40
C LEU A 90 -10.53 -4.14 2.69
N VAL A 91 -11.58 -4.02 3.51
CA VAL A 91 -12.49 -5.13 3.81
C VAL A 91 -13.14 -5.67 2.52
N LEU A 92 -13.61 -4.78 1.64
CA LEU A 92 -14.18 -5.18 0.36
C LEU A 92 -13.15 -5.91 -0.52
N ILE A 93 -11.91 -5.43 -0.59
CA ILE A 93 -10.85 -6.09 -1.35
C ILE A 93 -10.57 -7.48 -0.77
N VAL A 94 -10.45 -7.62 0.55
CA VAL A 94 -10.20 -8.91 1.20
C VAL A 94 -11.33 -9.91 0.93
N ILE A 95 -12.60 -9.47 0.98
CA ILE A 95 -13.76 -10.34 0.76
C ILE A 95 -13.92 -10.71 -0.72
N PHE A 96 -13.85 -9.75 -1.63
CA PHE A 96 -14.19 -9.95 -3.04
C PHE A 96 -12.98 -10.31 -3.91
N LEU A 97 -11.76 -9.96 -3.48
CA LEU A 97 -10.50 -10.15 -4.19
C LEU A 97 -9.42 -10.71 -3.24
N PRO A 98 -9.52 -11.96 -2.78
CA PRO A 98 -8.57 -12.55 -1.82
C PRO A 98 -7.14 -12.68 -2.34
N LYS A 99 -6.94 -12.58 -3.67
CA LYS A 99 -5.62 -12.53 -4.31
C LYS A 99 -5.10 -11.09 -4.51
N GLY A 100 -5.85 -10.08 -4.08
CA GLY A 100 -5.59 -8.66 -4.30
C GLY A 100 -5.99 -8.18 -5.70
N LEU A 101 -5.80 -6.88 -5.93
CA LEU A 101 -6.13 -6.20 -7.19
C LEU A 101 -5.39 -6.77 -8.41
N VAL A 102 -4.22 -7.39 -8.22
CA VAL A 102 -3.48 -8.06 -9.30
C VAL A 102 -4.29 -9.15 -10.01
N SER A 103 -5.30 -9.72 -9.34
CA SER A 103 -6.16 -10.79 -9.89
C SER A 103 -7.33 -10.29 -10.74
N VAL A 104 -7.57 -8.98 -10.79
CA VAL A 104 -8.69 -8.38 -11.54
C VAL A 104 -8.67 -8.77 -13.03
N PRO A 105 -7.54 -8.65 -13.76
CA PRO A 105 -7.53 -8.97 -15.19
C PRO A 105 -7.84 -10.44 -15.48
N GLU A 106 -7.37 -11.35 -14.63
CA GLU A 106 -7.60 -12.80 -14.77
C GLU A 106 -9.06 -13.16 -14.48
N LYS A 107 -9.64 -12.57 -13.42
CA LYS A 107 -11.04 -12.80 -13.02
C LYS A 107 -12.03 -12.24 -14.05
N ILE A 108 -11.69 -11.13 -14.71
CA ILE A 108 -12.50 -10.56 -15.80
C ILE A 108 -12.42 -11.48 -17.03
N LYS A 109 -11.23 -11.95 -17.41
CA LYS A 109 -11.09 -12.89 -18.54
C LYS A 109 -11.84 -14.20 -18.31
N SER A 110 -11.79 -14.78 -17.11
CA SER A 110 -12.50 -16.03 -16.82
C SER A 110 -14.02 -15.86 -16.82
N LYS A 111 -14.54 -14.64 -16.62
CA LYS A 111 -15.98 -14.35 -16.64
C LYS A 111 -16.48 -13.98 -18.05
N LEU A 112 -15.58 -13.51 -18.91
CA LEU A 112 -15.84 -13.19 -20.32
C LEU A 112 -15.62 -14.38 -21.27
N GLN A 113 -14.84 -15.37 -20.85
CA GLN A 113 -14.82 -16.69 -21.50
C GLN A 113 -16.07 -17.46 -21.09
N LEU A 114 -17.17 -17.17 -21.79
CA LEU A 114 -18.24 -18.14 -22.05
C LEU A 114 -17.65 -19.39 -22.70
#